data_AF-A0A935HQI8-F1
#
_entry.id   AF-A0A935HQI8-F1
#
_cell.length_a   1.000
_cell.length_b   1.000
_cell.length_c   1.000
_cell.angle_alpha   90.00
_cell.angle_beta   90.00
_cell.angle_gamma   90.00
#
_symmetry.space_group_name_H-M   'P 1'
#
loop_
_entity.id
_entity.type
_entity.pdbx_description
1 polymer ?
#
loop_
_entity_poly.entity_id
_entity_poly.type
_entity_poly.pdbx_seq_one_letter_code
_entity_poly.pdbx_strand_id
1 'polypeptide(L)'
;MRDLILGVFMVCSLPTWAVELRLHGQVTDHSARTPLTEVLVRVYRNGVKERAFTTGPGGRYTVELERGGNYIIRFSLPGHITKCYAVDTKGAAWQGDRREVSVDVEMTMFENVTDLDLSFFDLPMGLARFSPTTGYLTWDKDYEERIKPEVDRLMAEVRLRGNGVVYPEDPANNDVRVHP
;
A
#
# COMPACT_ATOMS: atom_id res chain seq x y z
N MET A 1 39.64 -48.60 19.50
CA MET A 1 38.38 -48.63 18.73
C MET A 1 37.57 -47.43 19.21
N ARG A 2 37.99 -46.22 18.86
CA ARG A 2 37.64 -45.38 17.69
C ARG A 2 36.18 -44.87 17.74
N ASP A 3 36.06 -43.72 18.41
CA ASP A 3 35.20 -42.54 18.19
C ASP A 3 33.74 -42.70 17.75
N LEU A 4 32.82 -42.03 18.46
CA LEU A 4 31.98 -40.97 17.87
C LEU A 4 31.19 -40.19 18.96
N ILE A 5 31.60 -38.95 19.23
CA ILE A 5 30.79 -37.97 19.98
C ILE A 5 29.87 -37.29 18.96
N LEU A 6 28.57 -37.53 19.07
CA LEU A 6 27.55 -36.92 18.21
C LEU A 6 27.25 -35.50 18.73
N GLY A 7 27.87 -34.49 18.13
CA GLY A 7 27.62 -33.09 18.45
C GLY A 7 26.28 -32.62 17.90
N VAL A 8 25.34 -32.30 18.81
CA VAL A 8 24.06 -31.64 18.46
C VAL A 8 24.34 -30.15 18.23
N PHE A 9 24.42 -29.73 16.97
CA PHE A 9 24.39 -28.32 16.60
C PHE A 9 22.94 -27.82 16.68
N MET A 10 22.54 -27.33 17.85
CA MET A 10 21.32 -26.54 18.01
C MET A 10 21.56 -25.18 17.37
N VAL A 11 21.19 -25.03 16.10
CA VAL A 11 21.10 -23.73 15.44
C VAL A 11 19.93 -22.99 16.09
N CYS A 12 20.25 -22.20 17.11
CA CYS A 12 19.32 -21.27 17.71
C CYS A 12 19.14 -20.13 16.71
N SER A 13 18.10 -20.21 15.87
CA SER A 13 17.68 -19.10 15.01
C SER A 13 17.25 -17.97 15.94
N LEU A 14 18.17 -17.03 16.23
CA LEU A 14 17.80 -15.81 16.92
C LEU A 14 16.71 -15.14 16.08
N PRO A 15 15.56 -14.76 16.67
CA PRO A 15 14.63 -13.91 15.97
C PRO A 15 15.41 -12.63 15.64
N THR A 16 15.74 -12.45 14.37
CA THR A 16 16.24 -11.16 13.93
C THR A 16 15.13 -10.19 14.26
N TRP A 17 15.41 -9.19 15.09
CA TRP A 17 14.49 -8.08 15.28
C TRP A 17 14.50 -7.30 13.97
N ALA A 18 13.77 -7.81 12.98
CA ALA A 18 13.52 -7.12 11.74
C ALA A 18 12.70 -5.91 12.13
N VAL A 19 13.30 -4.75 12.01
CA VAL A 19 12.56 -3.52 12.27
C VAL A 19 11.57 -3.36 11.14
N GLU A 20 10.33 -3.11 11.53
CA GLU A 20 9.17 -3.22 10.67
C GLU A 20 8.54 -1.84 10.48
N LEU A 21 8.22 -1.52 9.23
CA LEU A 21 7.34 -0.40 8.92
C LEU A 21 5.91 -0.95 8.94
N ARG A 22 5.11 -0.45 9.88
CA ARG A 22 3.69 -0.78 9.99
C ARG A 22 2.89 0.25 9.20
N LEU A 23 2.14 -0.22 8.21
CA LEU A 23 1.17 0.57 7.48
C LEU A 23 -0.21 0.13 7.91
N HIS A 24 -1.08 1.06 8.26
CA HIS A 24 -2.46 0.76 8.61
C HIS A 24 -3.39 1.81 8.02
N GLY A 25 -4.64 1.47 7.83
CA GLY A 25 -5.61 2.41 7.29
C GLY A 25 -6.95 1.76 6.99
N GLN A 26 -7.83 2.51 6.34
CA GLN A 26 -9.16 2.10 5.95
C GLN A 26 -9.29 2.13 4.43
N VAL A 27 -9.98 1.13 3.89
CA VAL A 27 -10.45 1.15 2.50
C VAL A 27 -11.89 1.64 2.50
N THR A 28 -12.17 2.67 1.71
CA THR A 28 -13.50 3.29 1.60
C THR A 28 -13.96 3.40 0.16
N ASP A 29 -15.27 3.41 -0.05
CA ASP A 29 -15.86 3.78 -1.33
C ASP A 29 -15.66 5.29 -1.56
N HIS A 30 -15.21 5.66 -2.77
CA HIS A 30 -14.91 7.04 -3.11
C HIS A 30 -16.15 7.94 -3.13
N SER A 31 -17.30 7.42 -3.58
CA SER A 31 -18.55 8.17 -3.68
C SER A 31 -19.26 8.22 -2.32
N ALA A 32 -19.57 7.05 -1.75
CA ALA A 32 -20.35 6.92 -0.53
C ALA A 32 -19.54 7.26 0.73
N ARG A 33 -18.20 7.28 0.66
CA ARG A 33 -17.29 7.44 1.80
C ARG A 33 -17.52 6.41 2.91
N THR A 34 -18.09 5.26 2.56
CA THR A 34 -18.35 4.15 3.46
C THR A 34 -17.22 3.14 3.44
N PRO A 35 -16.93 2.45 4.55
CA PRO A 35 -15.87 1.45 4.56
C PRO A 35 -16.19 0.23 3.69
N LEU A 36 -15.17 -0.31 3.00
CA LEU A 36 -15.27 -1.49 2.16
C LEU A 36 -14.62 -2.71 2.85
N THR A 37 -15.43 -3.69 3.22
CA THR A 37 -14.99 -4.99 3.74
C THR A 37 -14.71 -5.99 2.63
N GLU A 38 -14.01 -7.08 2.93
CA GLU A 38 -13.68 -8.14 1.96
C GLU A 38 -12.84 -7.68 0.75
N VAL A 39 -12.22 -6.50 0.84
CA VAL A 39 -11.27 -6.03 -0.16
C VAL A 39 -10.03 -6.91 -0.06
N LEU A 40 -9.69 -7.61 -1.14
CA LEU A 40 -8.51 -8.45 -1.20
C LEU A 40 -7.26 -7.58 -1.35
N VAL A 41 -6.47 -7.55 -0.27
CA VAL A 41 -5.17 -6.88 -0.18
C VAL A 41 -4.08 -7.89 -0.52
N ARG A 42 -3.23 -7.56 -1.49
CA ARG A 42 -2.05 -8.36 -1.86
C ARG A 42 -0.80 -7.52 -1.70
N VAL A 43 0.20 -8.06 -1.01
CA VAL A 43 1.49 -7.41 -0.80
C VAL A 43 2.54 -8.15 -1.63
N TYR A 44 3.23 -7.39 -2.47
CA TYR A 44 4.33 -7.88 -3.28
C TYR A 44 5.62 -7.25 -2.79
N ARG A 45 6.67 -8.06 -2.58
CA ARG A 45 8.02 -7.60 -2.26
C ARG A 45 8.93 -7.96 -3.42
N ASN A 46 9.61 -6.96 -3.98
CA ASN A 46 10.52 -7.11 -5.11
C ASN A 46 9.89 -7.88 -6.29
N GLY A 47 8.60 -7.64 -6.55
CA GLY A 47 7.83 -8.28 -7.62
C GLY A 47 7.24 -9.65 -7.28
N VAL A 48 7.59 -10.25 -6.13
CA VAL A 48 7.05 -11.55 -5.70
C VAL A 48 5.95 -11.34 -4.67
N LYS A 49 4.83 -12.04 -4.81
CA LYS A 49 3.74 -12.00 -3.83
C LYS A 49 4.22 -12.60 -2.52
N GLU A 50 4.21 -11.80 -1.46
CA GLU A 50 4.61 -12.21 -0.11
C GLU A 50 3.41 -12.69 0.70
N ARG A 51 2.31 -11.93 0.67
CA ARG A 51 1.10 -12.23 1.44
C ARG A 51 -0.17 -11.72 0.76
N ALA A 52 -1.31 -12.28 1.15
CA ALA A 52 -2.63 -11.83 0.75
C ALA A 52 -3.64 -12.06 1.88
N PHE A 53 -4.56 -11.12 2.07
CA PHE A 53 -5.61 -11.16 3.09
C PHE A 53 -6.75 -10.22 2.68
N THR A 54 -7.88 -10.26 3.38
CA THR A 54 -9.01 -9.33 3.15
C THR A 54 -9.10 -8.26 4.23
N THR A 55 -9.68 -7.10 3.91
CA THR A 55 -9.95 -6.05 4.91
C THR A 55 -10.85 -6.56 6.02
N GLY A 56 -10.54 -6.15 7.25
CA GLY A 56 -11.32 -6.49 8.45
C GLY A 56 -12.57 -5.62 8.62
N PRO A 57 -13.23 -5.70 9.80
CA PRO A 57 -14.40 -4.90 10.13
C PRO A 57 -14.14 -3.40 9.93
N GLY A 58 -15.12 -2.72 9.30
CA GLY A 58 -15.00 -1.31 8.96
C GLY A 58 -13.89 -1.03 7.96
N GLY A 59 -13.56 -1.97 7.06
CA GLY A 59 -12.63 -1.76 5.94
C GLY A 59 -11.16 -1.58 6.34
N ARG A 60 -10.79 -1.93 7.57
CA ARG A 60 -9.43 -1.71 8.07
C ARG A 60 -8.44 -2.73 7.53
N TYR A 61 -7.20 -2.31 7.35
CA TYR A 61 -6.09 -3.20 7.02
C TYR A 61 -4.82 -2.81 7.79
N THR A 62 -3.90 -3.77 7.92
CA THR A 62 -2.56 -3.56 8.45
C THR A 62 -1.57 -4.39 7.66
N VAL A 63 -0.47 -3.76 7.26
CA VAL A 63 0.64 -4.38 6.54
C VAL A 63 1.92 -4.08 7.29
N GLU A 64 2.73 -5.11 7.41
CA GLU A 64 3.98 -5.13 8.14
C GLU A 64 5.08 -5.36 7.10
N LEU A 65 5.95 -4.35 6.92
CA LEU A 65 6.96 -4.31 5.86
C LEU A 65 8.36 -4.40 6.44
N GLU A 66 9.09 -5.44 6.05
CA GLU A 66 10.50 -5.55 6.35
C GLU A 66 11.34 -4.53 5.55
N ARG A 67 12.50 -4.16 6.09
CA ARG A 67 13.44 -3.26 5.42
C ARG A 67 14.04 -3.81 4.13
N GLY A 68 14.57 -2.90 3.33
CA GLY A 68 15.36 -3.20 2.13
C GLY A 68 14.55 -3.74 0.95
N GLY A 69 13.23 -3.72 1.04
CA GLY A 69 12.30 -4.16 -0.01
C GLY A 69 11.68 -3.01 -0.78
N ASN A 70 11.38 -3.27 -2.05
CA ASN A 70 10.41 -2.50 -2.82
C ASN A 70 9.05 -3.20 -2.72
N TYR A 71 8.04 -2.50 -2.24
CA TYR A 71 6.71 -3.07 -2.03
C TYR A 71 5.66 -2.47 -2.95
N ILE A 72 4.69 -3.30 -3.33
CA ILE A 72 3.42 -2.89 -3.93
C ILE A 72 2.30 -3.49 -3.08
N ILE A 73 1.41 -2.64 -2.56
CA ILE A 73 0.21 -3.05 -1.81
C ILE A 73 -0.97 -2.80 -2.74
N ARG A 74 -1.61 -3.87 -3.19
CA ARG A 74 -2.68 -3.86 -4.21
C ARG A 74 -4.01 -4.26 -3.59
N PHE A 75 -5.05 -3.50 -3.91
CA PHE A 75 -6.41 -3.63 -3.40
C PHE A 75 -7.34 -3.98 -4.55
N SER A 76 -8.06 -5.09 -4.42
CA SER A 76 -9.03 -5.54 -5.43
C SER A 76 -10.32 -5.98 -4.76
N LEU A 77 -11.45 -5.54 -5.30
CA LEU A 77 -12.79 -5.94 -4.89
C LEU A 77 -13.63 -6.14 -6.17
N PRO A 78 -14.43 -7.23 -6.29
CA PRO A 78 -15.26 -7.42 -7.47
C PRO A 78 -16.16 -6.22 -7.76
N GLY A 79 -16.31 -5.87 -9.04
CA GLY A 79 -17.06 -4.69 -9.48
C GLY A 79 -16.31 -3.36 -9.31
N HIS A 80 -15.18 -3.34 -8.61
CA HIS A 80 -14.37 -2.13 -8.41
C HIS A 80 -13.10 -2.17 -9.26
N ILE A 81 -12.60 -0.98 -9.59
CA ILE A 81 -11.26 -0.82 -10.14
C ILE A 81 -10.22 -1.32 -9.13
N THR A 82 -9.15 -1.96 -9.63
CA THR A 82 -8.01 -2.34 -8.79
C THR A 82 -7.10 -1.13 -8.65
N LYS A 83 -6.65 -0.85 -7.41
CA LYS A 83 -5.68 0.22 -7.11
C LYS A 83 -4.52 -0.32 -6.31
N CYS A 84 -3.41 0.41 -6.32
CA CYS A 84 -2.27 0.09 -5.47
C CYS A 84 -1.51 1.34 -5.04
N TYR A 85 -0.65 1.19 -4.05
CA TYR A 85 0.43 2.14 -3.78
C TYR A 85 1.75 1.38 -3.60
N ALA A 86 2.85 2.09 -3.77
CA ALA A 86 4.19 1.54 -3.72
C ALA A 86 5.00 2.16 -2.58
N VAL A 87 5.84 1.34 -1.94
CA VAL A 87 6.67 1.75 -0.80
C VAL A 87 8.08 1.23 -1.00
N ASP A 88 9.06 2.14 -1.04
CA ASP A 88 10.48 1.82 -1.02
C ASP A 88 11.01 1.94 0.41
N THR A 89 11.38 0.79 0.99
CA THR A 89 11.94 0.69 2.34
C THR A 89 13.47 0.61 2.35
N LYS A 90 14.13 0.89 1.22
CA LYS A 90 15.59 1.01 1.15
C LYS A 90 16.04 2.37 1.67
N GLY A 91 17.26 2.41 2.21
CA GLY A 91 17.90 3.64 2.65
C GLY A 91 18.97 3.39 3.71
N ALA A 92 20.14 4.02 3.57
CA ALA A 92 21.25 3.85 4.50
C ALA A 92 20.90 4.32 5.93
N ALA A 93 20.05 5.33 6.08
CA ALA A 93 19.59 5.82 7.38
C ALA A 93 18.58 4.88 8.08
N TRP A 94 18.01 3.89 7.40
CA TRP A 94 17.35 2.78 8.08
C TRP A 94 18.37 1.76 8.62
N GLN A 95 19.65 1.76 8.24
CA GLN A 95 20.59 0.79 8.81
C GLN A 95 20.92 1.15 10.26
N GLY A 96 20.60 0.24 11.20
CA GLY A 96 20.87 0.42 12.63
C GLY A 96 19.78 1.15 13.43
N ASP A 97 18.79 1.76 12.77
CA ASP A 97 17.63 2.35 13.46
C ASP A 97 16.75 1.23 14.05
N ARG A 98 16.30 1.33 15.30
CA ARG A 98 15.48 0.30 15.98
C ARG A 98 14.03 0.73 16.19
N ARG A 99 13.64 1.89 15.68
CA ARG A 99 12.29 2.44 15.83
C ARG A 99 11.28 1.66 14.99
N GLU A 100 10.17 1.27 15.60
CA GLU A 100 8.95 0.92 14.87
C GLU A 100 8.37 2.22 14.31
N VAL A 101 8.08 2.22 13.01
CA VAL A 101 7.44 3.36 12.33
C VAL A 101 6.06 2.90 11.92
N SER A 102 5.03 3.62 12.37
CA SER A 102 3.65 3.39 11.95
C SER A 102 3.18 4.56 11.09
N VAL A 103 2.49 4.27 9.99
CA VAL A 103 1.96 5.27 9.07
C VAL A 103 0.51 4.93 8.74
N ASP A 104 -0.37 5.91 8.93
CA ASP A 104 -1.74 5.87 8.44
C ASP A 104 -1.75 6.07 6.92
N VAL A 105 -2.35 5.15 6.19
CA VAL A 105 -2.43 5.13 4.73
C VAL A 105 -3.86 4.75 4.36
N GLU A 106 -4.69 5.75 4.08
CA GLU A 106 -6.07 5.50 3.65
C GLU A 106 -6.11 5.08 2.18
N MET A 107 -7.13 4.32 1.76
CA MET A 107 -7.35 3.95 0.36
C MET A 107 -8.80 4.20 -0.03
N THR A 108 -9.03 4.80 -1.19
CA THR A 108 -10.37 4.88 -1.79
C THR A 108 -10.47 3.96 -3.00
N MET A 109 -11.61 3.33 -3.19
CA MET A 109 -11.93 2.54 -4.40
C MET A 109 -13.25 3.04 -4.99
N PHE A 110 -13.45 2.80 -6.28
CA PHE A 110 -14.70 3.10 -6.97
C PHE A 110 -15.06 1.99 -7.94
N GLU A 111 -16.34 1.92 -8.29
CA GLU A 111 -16.85 0.94 -9.23
C GLU A 111 -16.23 1.11 -10.63
N ASN A 112 -16.07 0.00 -11.34
CA ASN A 112 -15.64 0.03 -12.74
C ASN A 112 -16.75 0.65 -13.61
N VAL A 113 -16.36 1.48 -14.57
CA VAL A 113 -17.27 2.13 -15.51
C VAL A 113 -17.15 1.43 -16.87
N THR A 114 -18.25 0.85 -17.33
CA THR A 114 -18.33 0.20 -18.64
C THR A 114 -17.88 1.16 -19.75
N ASP A 115 -17.13 0.65 -20.72
CA ASP A 115 -16.63 1.40 -21.89
C ASP A 115 -15.69 2.59 -21.55
N LEU A 116 -15.02 2.54 -20.40
CA LEU A 116 -13.95 3.46 -20.02
C LEU A 116 -12.66 2.69 -19.70
N ASP A 117 -11.55 3.04 -20.36
CA ASP A 117 -10.24 2.46 -20.05
C ASP A 117 -9.69 3.10 -18.76
N LEU A 118 -9.70 2.31 -17.68
CA LEU A 118 -9.22 2.69 -16.36
C LEU A 118 -7.92 1.96 -15.98
N SER A 119 -7.22 1.38 -16.96
CA SER A 119 -5.94 0.68 -16.73
C SER A 119 -4.85 1.59 -16.15
N PHE A 120 -4.97 2.91 -16.27
CA PHE A 120 -4.06 3.85 -15.63
C PHE A 120 -4.01 3.70 -14.09
N PHE A 121 -5.13 3.27 -13.46
CA PHE A 121 -5.19 3.01 -12.02
C PHE A 121 -4.40 1.76 -11.57
N ASP A 122 -3.86 0.97 -12.50
CA ASP A 122 -2.89 -0.09 -12.18
C ASP A 122 -1.53 0.46 -11.77
N LEU A 123 -1.23 1.72 -12.09
CA LEU A 123 -0.08 2.44 -11.56
C LEU A 123 -0.26 2.70 -10.06
N PRO A 124 0.84 2.86 -9.29
CA PRO A 124 0.74 3.28 -7.90
C PRO A 124 0.05 4.65 -7.77
N MET A 125 -1.04 4.72 -7.01
CA MET A 125 -1.74 5.97 -6.69
C MET A 125 -1.03 6.79 -5.61
N GLY A 126 0.00 6.21 -5.00
CA GLY A 126 0.96 6.87 -4.15
C GLY A 126 2.29 6.13 -4.23
N LEU A 127 3.38 6.88 -4.25
CA LEU A 127 4.74 6.34 -4.17
C LEU A 127 5.42 6.91 -2.93
N ALA A 128 5.69 6.06 -1.96
CA ALA A 128 6.32 6.43 -0.72
C ALA A 128 7.77 5.94 -0.71
N ARG A 129 8.69 6.77 -0.22
CA ARG A 129 10.08 6.38 0.03
C ARG A 129 10.50 6.83 1.40
N PHE A 130 11.42 6.11 2.01
CA PHE A 130 12.02 6.61 3.23
C PHE A 130 12.89 7.84 3.00
N SER A 131 12.75 8.82 3.88
CA SER A 131 13.63 9.98 3.96
C SER A 131 14.70 9.78 5.02
N PRO A 132 15.99 9.70 4.63
CA PRO A 132 17.10 9.65 5.56
C PRO A 132 17.18 10.87 6.50
N THR A 133 16.67 12.00 6.04
CA THR A 133 16.76 13.29 6.75
C THR A 133 15.74 13.38 7.88
N THR A 134 14.53 12.89 7.65
CA THR A 134 13.45 12.97 8.65
C THR A 134 13.31 11.68 9.45
N GLY A 135 13.82 10.56 8.94
CA GLY A 135 13.61 9.24 9.53
C GLY A 135 12.18 8.72 9.35
N TYR A 136 11.39 9.33 8.45
CA TYR A 136 10.01 8.95 8.16
C TYR A 136 9.81 8.63 6.68
N LEU A 137 8.71 7.92 6.39
CA LEU A 137 8.23 7.74 5.03
C LEU A 137 7.79 9.10 4.46
N THR A 138 8.21 9.40 3.23
CA THR A 138 7.88 10.64 2.51
C THR A 138 7.31 10.28 1.14
N TRP A 139 6.25 10.97 0.75
CA TRP A 139 5.64 10.81 -0.57
C TRP A 139 6.49 11.46 -1.65
N ASP A 140 6.63 10.77 -2.78
CA ASP A 140 7.30 11.27 -3.98
C ASP A 140 6.38 12.28 -4.67
N LYS A 141 6.56 13.57 -4.33
CA LYS A 141 5.74 14.66 -4.87
C LYS A 141 5.87 14.81 -6.39
N ASP A 142 7.07 14.61 -6.92
CA ASP A 142 7.32 14.69 -8.37
C ASP A 142 6.55 13.59 -9.10
N TYR A 143 6.48 12.38 -8.51
CA TYR A 143 5.65 11.30 -9.01
C TYR A 143 4.16 11.67 -8.98
N GLU A 144 3.67 12.21 -7.86
CA GLU A 144 2.28 12.64 -7.69
C GLU A 144 1.89 13.71 -8.73
N GLU A 145 2.70 14.76 -8.88
CA GLU A 145 2.49 15.84 -9.85
C GLU A 145 2.45 15.31 -11.30
N ARG A 146 3.22 14.26 -11.58
CA ARG A 146 3.24 13.64 -12.92
C ARG A 146 1.99 12.84 -13.24
N ILE A 147 1.43 12.09 -12.27
CA ILE A 147 0.24 11.26 -12.53
C ILE A 147 -1.07 12.02 -12.34
N LYS A 148 -1.06 13.09 -11.54
CA LYS A 148 -2.24 13.86 -11.15
C LYS A 148 -3.10 14.32 -12.34
N PRO A 149 -2.56 14.90 -13.43
CA PRO A 149 -3.40 15.37 -14.54
C PRO A 149 -4.22 14.25 -15.18
N GLU A 150 -3.64 13.05 -15.28
CA GLU A 150 -4.31 11.91 -15.89
C GLU A 150 -5.34 11.27 -14.95
N VAL A 151 -5.03 11.20 -13.64
CA VAL A 151 -6.01 10.82 -12.62
C VAL A 151 -7.20 11.78 -12.65
N ASP A 152 -6.96 13.09 -12.66
CA ASP A 152 -8.01 14.11 -12.69
C ASP A 152 -8.89 13.98 -13.95
N ARG A 153 -8.26 13.77 -15.12
CA ARG A 153 -8.95 13.55 -16.39
C ARG A 153 -9.86 12.32 -16.32
N LEU A 154 -9.33 11.18 -15.89
CA LEU A 154 -10.08 9.93 -15.81
C LEU A 154 -11.20 10.00 -14.76
N MET A 155 -10.96 10.61 -13.61
CA MET A 155 -12.00 10.83 -12.60
C MET A 155 -13.10 11.76 -13.08
N ALA A 156 -12.78 12.76 -13.93
CA ALA A 156 -13.81 13.56 -14.59
C ALA A 156 -14.65 12.73 -15.57
N GLU A 157 -14.05 11.81 -16.34
CA GLU A 157 -14.81 10.90 -17.21
C GLU A 157 -15.68 9.92 -16.40
N VAL A 158 -15.16 9.39 -15.30
CA VAL A 158 -15.90 8.54 -14.36
C VAL A 158 -17.12 9.29 -13.80
N ARG A 159 -17.00 10.58 -13.47
CA ARG A 159 -18.14 11.40 -13.02
C ARG A 159 -19.22 11.56 -14.08
N LEU A 160 -18.83 11.74 -15.34
CA LEU A 160 -19.77 11.94 -16.44
C LEU A 160 -20.51 10.65 -16.83
N ARG A 161 -19.87 9.49 -16.63
CA ARG A 161 -20.35 8.18 -17.10
C ARG A 161 -20.77 7.22 -15.99
N GLY A 162 -20.46 7.53 -14.74
CA GLY A 162 -20.83 6.73 -13.58
C GLY A 162 -22.34 6.68 -13.46
N ASN A 163 -22.91 5.48 -13.57
CA ASN A 163 -24.34 5.13 -13.67
C ASN A 163 -25.25 5.77 -12.58
N GLY A 164 -25.39 7.09 -12.56
CA GLY A 164 -26.06 7.84 -11.48
C GLY A 164 -25.23 7.99 -10.19
N VAL A 165 -23.98 7.54 -10.16
CA VAL A 165 -23.09 7.62 -8.99
C VAL A 165 -22.36 8.96 -9.00
N VAL A 166 -22.54 9.76 -7.95
CA VAL A 166 -21.91 11.08 -7.81
C VAL A 166 -20.58 10.92 -7.09
N TYR A 167 -19.47 11.17 -7.79
CA TYR A 167 -18.15 11.21 -7.17
C TYR A 167 -17.79 12.64 -6.80
N PRO A 168 -17.62 12.97 -5.51
CA PRO A 168 -17.27 14.32 -5.08
C PRO A 168 -15.93 14.76 -5.68
N GLU A 169 -15.73 16.07 -5.79
CA GLU A 169 -14.38 16.60 -5.98
C GLU A 169 -13.59 16.32 -4.71
N ASP A 170 -12.50 15.56 -4.82
CA ASP A 170 -11.60 15.33 -3.70
C ASP A 170 -10.58 16.48 -3.66
N PRO A 171 -10.63 17.38 -2.66
CA PRO A 171 -9.66 18.48 -2.57
C PRO A 171 -8.25 17.98 -2.28
N ALA A 172 -8.10 16.73 -1.82
CA ALA A 172 -6.85 16.03 -1.72
C ALA A 172 -6.87 14.92 -2.78
N ASN A 173 -6.38 15.23 -3.99
CA ASN A 173 -6.24 14.27 -5.09
C ASN A 173 -5.18 13.18 -4.83
N ASN A 174 -5.01 12.81 -3.57
CA ASN A 174 -4.20 11.72 -3.11
C ASN A 174 -5.18 10.69 -2.55
N ASP A 175 -5.52 9.71 -3.39
CA ASP A 175 -6.32 8.55 -2.99
C ASP A 175 -5.68 7.76 -1.83
N VAL A 176 -4.42 8.08 -1.56
CA VAL A 176 -3.67 7.73 -0.38
C VAL A 176 -3.57 8.94 0.56
N ARG A 177 -4.30 8.93 1.67
CA ARG A 177 -4.20 9.99 2.71
C ARG A 177 -3.35 9.52 3.87
N VAL A 178 -2.52 10.42 4.38
CA VAL A 178 -1.72 10.17 5.59
C VAL A 178 -2.14 11.11 6.69
N HIS A 179 -2.39 10.53 7.86
CA HIS A 179 -2.61 11.25 9.10
C HIS A 179 -1.31 11.25 9.92
N PRO A 180 -0.90 12.40 10.49
CA PRO A 180 0.27 12.50 11.37
C PRO A 180 0.03 11.89 12.76
#